data_AF-A0A936IS43-F1
#
_entry.id   AF-A0A936IS43-F1
#
_cell.length_a   1.000
_cell.length_b   1.000
_cell.length_c   1.000
_cell.angle_alpha   90.00
_cell.angle_beta   90.00
_cell.angle_gamma   90.00
#
_symmetry.space_group_name_H-M   'P 1'
#
loop_
_entity.id
_entity.type
_entity.pdbx_description
1 polymer ?
#
loop_
_entity_poly.entity_id
_entity_poly.type
_entity_poly.pdbx_seq_one_letter_code
_entity_poly.pdbx_strand_id
1 'polypeptide(L)'
;MRDVPQLLEATLMDDTAAANPQTRQWLLDLLAEPVEAPAGETDAKKSRLDPAVTGSPAPGWRKKFAGSYELAKAAVRAGDAEGAMALLREDLQRQRSGRGRFLRLLELADICLLSGKDEVAQPIIEDLAATIDAHKLDEWEEPDLIAGALSFVARGSKKISGDAKEKKKYFDRICRLDPVRALEVS
;
A
#
# COMPACT_ATOMS: atom_id res chain seq x y z
N MET A 1 17.25 -5.84 -15.53
CA MET A 1 18.34 -6.76 -15.93
C MET A 1 17.94 -7.69 -17.06
N ARG A 2 16.83 -8.42 -17.00
CA ARG A 2 16.39 -9.27 -18.14
C ARG A 2 15.96 -8.47 -19.38
N ASP A 3 15.40 -7.28 -19.17
CA ASP A 3 14.94 -6.42 -20.27
C ASP A 3 16.02 -5.46 -20.81
N VAL A 4 17.08 -5.23 -20.02
CA VAL A 4 18.18 -4.31 -20.37
C VAL A 4 19.50 -4.93 -19.88
N PRO A 5 20.04 -5.93 -20.59
CA PRO A 5 21.23 -6.65 -20.17
C PRO A 5 22.51 -5.79 -20.25
N GLN A 6 22.52 -4.75 -21.10
CA GLN A 6 23.69 -3.88 -21.29
C GLN A 6 24.04 -3.07 -20.03
N LEU A 7 23.11 -2.95 -19.07
CA LEU A 7 23.34 -2.22 -17.83
C LEU A 7 24.39 -2.89 -16.92
N LEU A 8 24.64 -4.19 -17.07
CA LEU A 8 25.72 -4.90 -16.36
C LEU A 8 27.10 -4.35 -16.74
N GLU A 9 27.23 -3.81 -17.94
CA GLU A 9 28.49 -3.32 -18.50
C GLU A 9 28.59 -1.80 -18.48
N ALA A 10 27.53 -1.10 -18.06
CA ALA A 10 27.50 0.36 -18.03
C ALA A 10 28.62 0.95 -17.15
N THR A 11 29.10 2.12 -17.57
CA THR A 11 30.07 2.95 -16.86
C THR A 11 29.47 4.33 -16.58
N LEU A 12 29.96 4.97 -15.53
CA LEU A 12 29.65 6.35 -15.18
C LEU A 12 30.51 7.32 -16.00
N MET A 13 30.26 8.62 -15.85
CA MET A 13 30.96 9.68 -16.61
C MET A 13 32.47 9.77 -16.28
N ASP A 14 32.91 9.15 -15.18
CA ASP A 14 34.30 9.08 -14.72
C ASP A 14 34.95 7.73 -15.08
N ASP A 15 34.37 6.98 -16.01
CA ASP A 15 34.77 5.62 -16.42
C ASP A 15 34.68 4.55 -15.31
N THR A 16 34.15 4.89 -14.12
CA THR A 16 33.88 3.91 -13.08
C THR A 16 32.76 2.98 -13.51
N ALA A 17 32.96 1.68 -13.37
CA ALA A 17 31.91 0.70 -13.62
C ALA A 17 30.66 0.97 -12.76
N ALA A 18 29.48 1.01 -13.37
CA ALA A 18 28.22 1.28 -12.66
C ALA A 18 27.92 0.25 -11.55
N ALA A 19 28.48 -0.95 -11.67
CA ALA A 19 28.52 -1.96 -10.63
C ALA A 19 29.96 -2.47 -10.47
N ASN A 20 30.45 -2.53 -9.22
CA ASN A 20 31.74 -3.12 -8.92
C ASN A 20 31.73 -4.66 -9.18
N PRO A 21 32.90 -5.33 -9.22
CA PRO A 21 32.97 -6.76 -9.52
C PRO A 21 32.12 -7.65 -8.59
N GLN A 22 32.05 -7.33 -7.30
CA GLN A 22 31.26 -8.09 -6.33
C GLN A 22 29.75 -7.95 -6.59
N THR A 23 29.27 -6.75 -6.88
CA THR A 23 27.87 -6.47 -7.21
C THR A 23 27.48 -7.11 -8.55
N ARG A 24 28.37 -7.09 -9.56
CA ARG A 24 28.14 -7.77 -10.84
C ARG A 24 27.97 -9.28 -10.65
N GLN A 25 28.84 -9.91 -9.86
CA GLN A 25 28.75 -11.34 -9.58
C GLN A 25 27.43 -11.69 -8.89
N TRP A 26 27.06 -10.93 -7.84
CA TRP A 26 25.79 -11.12 -7.14
C TRP A 26 24.57 -11.02 -8.07
N LEU A 27 24.59 -10.09 -9.04
CA LEU A 27 23.52 -9.93 -10.02
C LEU A 27 23.44 -11.10 -11.00
N LEU A 28 24.58 -11.66 -11.42
CA LEU A 28 24.64 -12.84 -12.28
C LEU A 28 24.08 -14.07 -11.57
N ASP A 29 24.42 -14.26 -10.29
CA ASP A 29 23.91 -15.36 -9.47
C ASP A 29 22.37 -15.28 -9.35
N LEU A 30 21.82 -14.09 -9.10
CA LEU A 30 20.38 -13.85 -9.04
C LEU A 30 19.66 -14.11 -10.38
N LEU A 31 20.35 -13.92 -11.51
CA LEU A 31 19.81 -14.22 -12.83
C LEU A 31 19.89 -15.70 -13.19
N ALA A 32 20.85 -16.43 -12.61
CA ALA A 32 21.12 -17.85 -12.85
C ALA A 32 20.25 -18.79 -12.00
N GLU A 33 19.60 -18.32 -10.94
CA GLU A 33 18.65 -19.13 -10.16
C GLU A 33 17.51 -19.65 -11.08
N PRO A 34 17.37 -20.99 -11.26
CA PRO A 34 16.29 -21.55 -12.03
C PRO A 34 14.96 -21.34 -11.30
N VAL A 35 13.97 -20.81 -12.03
CA VAL A 35 12.58 -20.92 -11.60
C VAL A 35 12.23 -22.41 -11.62
N GLU A 36 12.04 -23.03 -10.45
CA GLU A 36 11.48 -24.38 -10.35
C GLU A 36 10.22 -24.48 -11.21
N ALA A 37 10.27 -25.35 -12.22
CA ALA A 37 9.13 -25.67 -13.06
C ALA A 37 8.19 -26.62 -12.30
N PRO A 38 6.86 -26.37 -12.26
CA PRO A 38 5.93 -27.41 -11.87
C PRO A 38 5.79 -28.40 -13.03
N ALA A 39 5.96 -29.68 -12.70
CA ALA A 39 5.70 -30.80 -13.59
C ALA A 39 4.19 -31.07 -13.74
N GLY A 40 3.78 -31.34 -14.98
CA GLY A 40 2.56 -32.06 -15.38
C GLY A 40 1.29 -31.23 -15.54
N GLU A 41 0.40 -31.44 -16.50
CA GLU A 41 0.37 -32.29 -17.71
C GLU A 41 -0.93 -31.96 -18.47
N THR A 42 -0.89 -31.88 -19.82
CA THR A 42 -2.02 -31.97 -20.79
C THR A 42 -3.12 -30.87 -20.75
N ASP A 43 -3.77 -30.37 -21.81
CA ASP A 43 -3.94 -30.73 -23.22
C ASP A 43 -4.52 -29.51 -24.00
N ALA A 44 -4.55 -29.63 -25.34
CA ALA A 44 -5.42 -28.94 -26.32
C ALA A 44 -5.04 -27.56 -26.93
N LYS A 45 -4.41 -27.64 -28.11
CA LYS A 45 -4.58 -26.76 -29.31
C LYS A 45 -6.08 -26.72 -29.71
N LYS A 46 -6.72 -25.71 -30.34
CA LYS A 46 -6.31 -24.61 -31.25
C LYS A 46 -7.54 -23.67 -31.49
N SER A 47 -7.30 -22.35 -31.60
CA SER A 47 -7.74 -21.41 -32.66
C SER A 47 -9.25 -21.12 -32.86
N ARG A 48 -9.78 -19.91 -33.15
CA ARG A 48 -9.35 -18.50 -33.33
C ARG A 48 -10.65 -17.67 -33.50
N LEU A 49 -10.65 -16.40 -33.07
CA LEU A 49 -11.04 -15.19 -33.83
C LEU A 49 -11.14 -13.99 -32.87
N ASP A 50 -10.21 -13.03 -33.03
CA ASP A 50 -10.16 -11.74 -32.32
C ASP A 50 -11.25 -10.76 -32.84
N PRO A 51 -11.57 -9.67 -32.10
CA PRO A 51 -10.74 -8.47 -32.20
C PRO A 51 -10.47 -7.71 -30.88
N ALA A 52 -9.36 -6.95 -30.88
CA ALA A 52 -9.02 -5.79 -30.06
C ALA A 52 -8.62 -6.02 -28.58
N VAL A 53 -7.30 -6.06 -28.37
CA VAL A 53 -6.58 -6.31 -27.11
C VAL A 53 -6.97 -5.30 -26.01
N THR A 54 -7.76 -5.81 -25.07
CA THR A 54 -8.00 -5.22 -23.74
C THR A 54 -7.31 -6.14 -22.73
N GLY A 55 -6.38 -5.60 -21.95
CA GLY A 55 -5.80 -6.27 -20.78
C GLY A 55 -4.73 -7.33 -21.08
N SER A 56 -3.45 -6.94 -20.99
CA SER A 56 -2.37 -7.92 -20.76
C SER A 56 -2.70 -8.73 -19.49
N PRO A 57 -2.63 -10.07 -19.53
CA PRO A 57 -2.76 -10.86 -18.31
C PRO A 57 -1.56 -10.51 -17.42
N ALA A 58 -1.86 -9.88 -16.28
CA ALA A 58 -0.87 -9.64 -15.26
C ALA A 58 -0.14 -10.96 -14.93
N PRO A 59 1.20 -10.98 -14.93
CA PRO A 59 1.95 -12.19 -14.66
C PRO A 59 1.59 -12.79 -13.29
N GLY A 60 1.57 -14.13 -13.20
CA GLY A 60 1.01 -14.90 -12.08
C GLY A 60 1.57 -14.61 -10.68
N TRP A 61 2.68 -13.87 -10.56
CA TRP A 61 3.15 -13.35 -9.27
C TRP A 61 2.25 -12.23 -8.70
N ARG A 62 1.57 -11.46 -9.55
CA ARG A 62 0.55 -10.48 -9.12
C ARG A 62 -0.72 -11.15 -8.57
N LYS A 63 -1.03 -12.39 -8.98
CA LYS A 63 -2.16 -13.17 -8.43
C LYS A 63 -1.83 -13.80 -7.05
N LYS A 64 -0.55 -13.93 -6.68
CA LYS A 64 -0.12 -14.58 -5.42
C LYS A 64 -0.02 -13.65 -4.21
N PHE A 65 -0.22 -12.35 -4.39
CA PHE A 65 -0.26 -11.39 -3.29
C PHE A 65 -1.49 -10.51 -3.44
N ALA A 66 -2.64 -11.00 -2.97
CA ALA A 66 -3.62 -10.04 -2.47
C ALA A 66 -2.88 -9.21 -1.41
N GLY A 67 -2.92 -7.88 -1.53
CA GLY A 67 -2.30 -7.00 -0.54
C GLY A 67 -2.78 -7.41 0.85
N SER A 68 -1.91 -7.40 1.85
CA SER A 68 -2.25 -7.81 3.21
C SER A 68 -3.52 -7.16 3.76
N TYR A 69 -3.81 -5.93 3.36
CA TYR A 69 -5.06 -5.25 3.65
C TYR A 69 -6.30 -5.88 2.99
N GLU A 70 -6.23 -6.34 1.73
CA GLU A 70 -7.32 -7.09 1.09
C GLU A 70 -7.55 -8.45 1.75
N LEU A 71 -6.47 -9.12 2.17
CA LEU A 71 -6.55 -10.36 2.95
C LEU A 71 -7.18 -10.11 4.32
N ALA A 72 -6.80 -9.02 4.99
CA ALA A 72 -7.40 -8.62 6.27
C ALA A 72 -8.90 -8.33 6.12
N LYS A 73 -9.32 -7.58 5.09
CA LYS A 73 -10.75 -7.35 4.80
C LYS A 73 -11.51 -8.65 4.48
N ALA A 74 -10.87 -9.60 3.80
CA ALA A 74 -11.46 -10.92 3.56
C ALA A 74 -11.63 -11.72 4.87
N ALA A 75 -10.62 -11.69 5.75
CA ALA A 75 -10.67 -12.34 7.06
C ALA A 75 -11.77 -11.75 7.96
N VAL A 76 -11.92 -10.41 8.00
CA VAL A 76 -13.05 -9.76 8.71
C VAL A 76 -14.40 -10.25 8.19
N ARG A 77 -14.59 -10.32 6.87
CA ARG A 77 -15.83 -10.84 6.26
C ARG A 77 -16.08 -12.32 6.57
N ALA A 78 -15.02 -13.09 6.80
CA ALA A 78 -15.11 -14.48 7.25
C ALA A 78 -15.31 -14.64 8.76
N GLY A 79 -15.38 -13.54 9.53
CA GLY A 79 -15.52 -13.54 10.98
C GLY A 79 -14.21 -13.64 11.76
N ASP A 80 -13.06 -13.61 11.08
CA ASP A 80 -11.72 -13.67 11.68
C ASP A 80 -11.09 -12.27 11.80
N ALA A 81 -11.68 -11.44 12.68
CA ALA A 81 -11.18 -10.10 12.95
C ALA A 81 -9.80 -10.12 13.66
N GLU A 82 -9.55 -11.11 14.52
CA GLU A 82 -8.30 -11.22 15.25
C GLU A 82 -7.13 -11.58 14.32
N GLY A 83 -7.33 -12.54 13.42
CA GLY A 83 -6.35 -12.88 12.38
C GLY A 83 -6.09 -11.71 11.43
N ALA A 84 -7.13 -10.96 11.05
CA ALA A 84 -6.98 -9.75 10.24
C ALA A 84 -6.07 -8.70 10.90
N MET A 85 -6.30 -8.42 12.20
CA MET A 85 -5.48 -7.47 12.96
C MET A 85 -4.05 -8.00 13.18
N ALA A 86 -3.88 -9.30 13.46
CA ALA A 86 -2.57 -9.91 13.64
C ALA A 86 -1.71 -9.80 12.37
N LEU A 87 -2.30 -10.07 11.20
CA LEU A 87 -1.64 -9.94 9.90
C LEU A 87 -1.10 -8.51 9.67
N LEU A 88 -1.94 -7.50 9.88
CA LEU A 88 -1.53 -6.11 9.68
C LEU A 88 -0.53 -5.63 10.74
N ARG A 89 -0.63 -6.12 11.98
CA ARG A 89 0.35 -5.81 13.02
C ARG A 89 1.73 -6.36 12.66
N GLU A 90 1.81 -7.56 12.10
CA GLU A 90 3.07 -8.14 11.63
C GLU A 90 3.69 -7.29 10.51
N ASP A 91 2.88 -6.86 9.54
CA ASP A 91 3.30 -5.99 8.45
C ASP A 91 3.75 -4.61 8.93
N LEU A 92 3.11 -4.07 9.96
CA LEU A 92 3.52 -2.83 10.62
C LEU A 92 4.93 -2.97 11.23
N GLN A 93 5.24 -4.09 11.89
CA GLN A 93 6.59 -4.33 12.46
C GLN A 93 7.67 -4.45 11.39
N ARG A 94 7.31 -4.86 10.16
CA ARG A 94 8.25 -4.95 9.03
C ARG A 94 8.54 -3.58 8.39
N GLN A 95 7.75 -2.54 8.66
CA GLN A 95 7.93 -1.24 8.03
C GLN A 95 9.19 -0.54 8.55
N ARG A 96 10.05 -0.12 7.60
CA ARG A 96 11.33 0.55 7.90
C ARG A 96 11.28 2.07 7.77
N SER A 97 10.15 2.63 7.33
CA SER A 97 9.98 4.08 7.13
C SER A 97 8.79 4.61 7.91
N GLY A 98 8.83 5.91 8.25
CA GLY A 98 7.70 6.60 8.89
C GLY A 98 6.45 6.56 8.01
N ARG A 99 6.61 6.87 6.72
CA ARG A 99 5.53 6.78 5.71
C ARG A 99 4.91 5.38 5.64
N GLY A 100 5.73 4.33 5.59
CA GLY A 100 5.25 2.95 5.56
C GLY A 100 4.47 2.58 6.83
N ARG A 101 4.98 2.99 8.02
CA ARG A 101 4.26 2.78 9.29
C ARG A 101 2.92 3.52 9.32
N PHE A 102 2.88 4.78 8.86
CA PHE A 102 1.65 5.57 8.77
C PHE A 102 0.58 4.87 7.91
N LEU A 103 0.95 4.40 6.72
CA LEU A 103 0.04 3.68 5.83
C LEU A 103 -0.50 2.39 6.46
N ARG A 104 0.35 1.61 7.13
CA ARG A 104 -0.08 0.38 7.82
C ARG A 104 -0.96 0.66 9.04
N LEU A 105 -0.73 1.75 9.76
CA LEU A 105 -1.61 2.18 10.85
C LEU A 105 -2.99 2.61 10.32
N LEU A 106 -3.05 3.26 9.16
CA LEU A 106 -4.31 3.63 8.52
C LEU A 106 -5.15 2.39 8.19
N GLU A 107 -4.53 1.38 7.56
CA GLU A 107 -5.18 0.09 7.26
C GLU A 107 -5.61 -0.65 8.54
N LEU A 108 -4.78 -0.66 9.57
CA LEU A 108 -5.09 -1.31 10.84
C LEU A 108 -6.29 -0.65 11.53
N ALA A 109 -6.32 0.69 11.59
CA ALA A 109 -7.43 1.43 12.16
C ALA A 109 -8.74 1.13 11.40
N ASP A 110 -8.68 1.07 10.07
CA ASP A 110 -9.84 0.74 9.24
C ASP A 110 -10.35 -0.67 9.52
N ILE A 111 -9.47 -1.67 9.62
CA ILE A 111 -9.85 -3.04 10.00
C ILE A 111 -10.48 -3.10 11.41
N CYS A 112 -9.96 -2.33 12.37
CA CYS A 112 -10.58 -2.24 13.70
C CYS A 112 -12.01 -1.70 13.62
N LEU A 113 -12.25 -0.63 12.85
CA LEU A 113 -13.60 -0.07 12.65
C LEU A 113 -14.53 -1.06 11.91
N LEU A 114 -14.07 -1.68 10.83
CA LEU A 114 -14.83 -2.70 10.08
C LEU A 114 -15.21 -3.91 10.95
N SER A 115 -14.42 -4.20 11.98
CA SER A 115 -14.65 -5.29 12.93
C SER A 115 -15.50 -4.88 14.15
N GLY A 116 -16.00 -3.64 14.20
CA GLY A 116 -16.74 -3.08 15.34
C GLY A 116 -15.90 -2.91 16.60
N LYS A 117 -14.58 -2.81 16.47
CA LYS A 117 -13.62 -2.63 17.59
C LYS A 117 -13.26 -1.15 17.74
N ASP A 118 -14.27 -0.30 17.84
CA ASP A 118 -14.12 1.16 17.84
C ASP A 118 -13.16 1.67 18.93
N GLU A 119 -13.24 1.11 20.13
CA GLU A 119 -12.40 1.51 21.27
C GLU A 119 -10.92 1.25 21.01
N VAL A 120 -10.60 0.21 20.23
CA VAL A 120 -9.24 -0.12 19.80
C VAL A 120 -8.78 0.82 18.68
N ALA A 121 -9.69 1.20 17.78
CA ALA A 121 -9.40 2.10 16.67
C ALA A 121 -9.08 3.53 17.14
N GLN A 122 -9.75 4.04 18.19
CA GLN A 122 -9.61 5.44 18.63
C GLN A 122 -8.16 5.88 18.87
N PRO A 123 -7.34 5.22 19.71
CA PRO A 123 -5.96 5.65 19.94
C PRO A 123 -5.11 5.62 18.65
N ILE A 124 -5.37 4.67 17.73
CA ILE A 124 -4.67 4.61 16.45
C ILE A 124 -5.05 5.81 15.57
N ILE A 125 -6.34 6.18 15.54
CA ILE A 125 -6.83 7.35 14.81
C ILE A 125 -6.25 8.65 15.37
N GLU A 126 -6.10 8.74 16.70
CA GLU A 126 -5.45 9.87 17.37
C GLU A 126 -3.96 9.96 17.00
N ASP A 127 -3.24 8.83 16.97
CA ASP A 127 -1.85 8.78 16.52
C ASP A 127 -1.69 9.18 15.04
N LEU A 128 -2.62 8.76 14.18
CA LEU A 128 -2.66 9.16 12.77
C LEU A 128 -2.85 10.67 12.63
N ALA A 129 -3.81 11.26 13.37
CA ALA A 129 -4.04 12.69 13.40
C ALA A 129 -2.79 13.46 13.87
N ALA A 130 -2.18 13.01 14.97
CA ALA A 130 -0.97 13.59 15.52
C ALA A 130 0.21 13.49 14.54
N THR A 131 0.34 12.38 13.81
CA THR A 131 1.39 12.17 12.81
C THR A 131 1.24 13.14 11.63
N ILE A 132 0.01 13.33 11.13
CA ILE A 132 -0.26 14.30 10.06
C ILE A 132 0.17 15.70 10.48
N ASP A 133 -0.23 16.12 11.68
CA ASP A 133 0.06 17.46 12.20
C ASP A 133 1.55 17.66 12.54
N ALA A 134 2.18 16.68 13.20
CA ALA A 134 3.59 16.76 13.62
C ALA A 134 4.55 16.81 12.43
N HIS A 135 4.23 16.12 11.34
CA HIS A 135 5.06 16.06 10.13
C HIS A 135 4.56 16.94 8.99
N LYS A 136 3.48 17.71 9.21
CA LYS A 136 2.88 18.61 8.22
C LYS A 136 2.66 17.91 6.88
N LEU A 137 2.08 16.71 6.92
CA LEU A 137 2.00 15.86 5.73
C LEU A 137 1.19 16.52 4.61
N ASP A 138 0.26 17.40 4.96
CA ASP A 138 -0.52 18.24 4.04
C ASP A 138 0.31 19.25 3.24
N GLU A 139 1.58 19.50 3.61
CA GLU A 139 2.47 20.41 2.87
C GLU A 139 3.31 19.70 1.79
N TRP A 140 3.52 18.38 1.86
CA TRP A 140 4.50 17.70 0.98
C TRP A 140 4.16 16.26 0.54
N GLU A 141 3.27 15.54 1.22
CA GLU A 141 2.81 14.23 0.73
C GLU A 141 1.78 14.39 -0.40
N GLU A 142 1.46 13.27 -1.05
CA GLU A 142 0.47 13.21 -2.10
C GLU A 142 -0.90 13.76 -1.62
N PRO A 143 -1.47 14.79 -2.27
CA PRO A 143 -2.70 15.44 -1.80
C PRO A 143 -3.87 14.49 -1.62
N ASP A 144 -4.09 13.56 -2.57
CA ASP A 144 -5.18 12.58 -2.50
C ASP A 144 -5.03 11.63 -1.30
N LEU A 145 -3.80 11.21 -1.00
CA LEU A 145 -3.51 10.35 0.14
C LEU A 145 -3.86 11.06 1.46
N ILE A 146 -3.39 12.30 1.63
CA ILE A 146 -3.60 13.04 2.87
C ILE A 146 -5.04 13.51 3.01
N ALA A 147 -5.70 13.91 1.92
CA ALA A 147 -7.13 14.19 1.92
C ALA A 147 -7.95 12.95 2.34
N GLY A 148 -7.58 11.76 1.83
CA GLY A 148 -8.16 10.48 2.24
C GLY A 148 -7.96 10.19 3.73
N ALA A 149 -6.73 10.33 4.23
CA ALA A 149 -6.40 10.11 5.64
C ALA A 149 -7.12 11.10 6.57
N LEU A 150 -7.16 12.39 6.24
CA LEU A 150 -7.90 13.40 6.99
C LEU A 150 -9.40 13.10 7.02
N SER A 151 -9.96 12.64 5.89
CA SER A 151 -11.38 12.24 5.81
C SER A 151 -11.68 10.99 6.64
N PHE A 152 -10.75 10.04 6.69
CA PHE A 152 -10.82 8.88 7.56
C PHE A 152 -10.79 9.29 9.04
N VAL A 153 -9.83 10.12 9.43
CA VAL A 153 -9.68 10.61 10.81
C VAL A 153 -10.90 11.41 11.26
N ALA A 154 -11.41 12.32 10.42
CA ALA A 154 -12.56 13.16 10.75
C ALA A 154 -13.84 12.36 11.04
N ARG A 155 -14.05 11.25 10.32
CA ARG A 155 -15.20 10.36 10.50
C ARG A 155 -15.01 9.36 11.64
N GLY A 156 -13.81 8.77 11.74
CA GLY A 156 -13.52 7.72 12.70
C GLY A 156 -13.25 8.22 14.12
N SER A 157 -12.79 9.47 14.28
CA SER A 157 -12.50 10.02 15.61
C SER A 157 -13.77 10.50 16.31
N LYS A 158 -14.09 9.89 17.45
CA LYS A 158 -15.20 10.32 18.31
C LYS A 158 -15.01 11.75 18.81
N LYS A 159 -13.76 12.12 19.13
CA LYS A 159 -13.39 13.48 19.57
C LYS A 159 -13.67 14.53 18.49
N ILE A 160 -13.21 14.30 17.26
CA ILE A 160 -13.42 15.25 16.15
C ILE A 160 -14.90 15.28 15.77
N SER A 161 -15.53 14.11 15.67
CA SER A 161 -16.96 14.02 15.31
C SER A 161 -17.91 14.63 16.36
N GLY A 162 -17.46 14.80 17.61
CA GLY A 162 -18.23 15.45 18.68
C GLY A 162 -18.05 16.96 18.76
N ASP A 163 -17.07 17.54 18.07
CA ASP A 163 -16.72 18.96 18.15
C ASP A 163 -16.87 19.66 16.79
N ALA A 164 -17.84 20.56 16.68
CA ALA A 164 -18.12 21.30 15.45
C ALA A 164 -16.93 22.16 14.96
N LYS A 165 -16.11 22.67 15.89
CA LYS A 165 -14.92 23.47 15.54
C LYS A 165 -13.85 22.58 14.94
N GLU A 166 -13.61 21.40 15.52
CA GLU A 166 -12.66 20.43 14.97
C GLU A 166 -13.14 19.88 13.62
N LYS A 167 -14.43 19.54 13.47
CA LYS A 167 -14.99 19.17 12.15
C LYS A 167 -14.69 20.20 11.08
N LYS A 168 -14.97 21.48 11.38
CA LYS A 168 -14.71 22.58 10.44
C LYS A 168 -13.22 22.68 10.09
N LYS A 169 -12.33 22.52 11.06
CA LYS A 169 -10.87 22.52 10.83
C LYS A 169 -10.46 21.43 9.85
N TYR A 170 -10.96 20.20 10.02
CA TYR A 170 -10.65 19.10 9.09
C TYR A 170 -11.27 19.31 7.71
N PHE A 171 -12.53 19.77 7.65
CA PHE A 171 -13.20 20.12 6.41
C PHE A 171 -12.42 21.17 5.61
N ASP A 172 -11.99 22.26 6.24
CA ASP A 172 -11.24 23.34 5.59
C ASP A 172 -9.88 22.84 5.07
N ARG A 173 -9.22 21.90 5.78
CA ARG A 173 -7.97 21.27 5.31
C ARG A 173 -8.21 20.37 4.11
N ILE A 174 -9.23 19.53 4.16
CA ILE A 174 -9.58 18.62 3.06
C ILE A 174 -9.96 19.44 1.83
N CYS A 175 -10.73 20.53 1.98
CA CYS A 175 -11.07 21.44 0.86
C CYS A 175 -9.85 21.99 0.10
N ARG A 176 -8.72 22.23 0.79
CA ARG A 176 -7.50 22.75 0.16
C ARG A 176 -6.75 21.69 -0.63
N LEU A 177 -6.91 20.42 -0.27
CA LEU A 177 -6.25 19.28 -0.91
C LEU A 177 -7.13 18.66 -2.01
N ASP A 178 -8.41 18.44 -1.68
CA ASP A 178 -9.41 17.81 -2.52
C ASP A 178 -10.83 18.32 -2.12
N PRO A 179 -11.37 19.32 -2.83
CA PRO A 179 -12.69 19.88 -2.54
C PRO A 179 -13.84 18.91 -2.88
N VAL A 180 -13.62 17.90 -3.73
CA VAL A 180 -14.66 16.90 -4.03
C VAL A 180 -14.83 15.97 -2.83
N ARG A 181 -13.71 15.48 -2.27
CA ARG A 181 -13.72 14.64 -1.07
C ARG A 181 -14.23 15.37 0.17
N ALA A 182 -14.02 16.68 0.28
CA ALA A 182 -14.54 17.47 1.39
C ALA A 182 -16.08 17.38 1.54
N LEU A 183 -16.80 17.13 0.43
CA LEU A 183 -18.25 16.94 0.44
C LEU A 183 -18.68 15.62 1.11
N GLU A 184 -17.79 14.64 1.24
CA GLU A 184 -18.08 13.35 1.90
C GLU A 184 -18.04 13.42 3.43
N VAL A 185 -17.48 14.51 3.97
CA VAL A 185 -17.24 14.71 5.41
C VAL A 185 -17.98 15.93 5.97
N SER A 186 -18.76 16.64 5.15
CA SER A 186 -19.60 17.78 5.55
C SER A 186 -20.80 17.35 6.38
#